data_AF-A0A3M1Y251-F1
#
_entry.id   AF-A0A3M1Y251-F1
#
_cell.length_a   1.000
_cell.length_b   1.000
_cell.length_c   1.000
_cell.angle_alpha   90.00
_cell.angle_beta   90.00
_cell.angle_gamma   90.00
#
_symmetry.space_group_name_H-M   'P 1'
#
loop_
_entity.id
_entity.type
_entity.pdbx_description
1 polymer ?
#
loop_
_entity_poly.entity_id
_entity_poly.type
_entity_poly.pdbx_seq_one_letter_code
_entity_poly.pdbx_strand_id
1 'polypeptide(L)'
;MNMKNPTETFETYRPLLFSIAYRMLGSVMEAEDIVQEAYLRFHTRQDIKSPRAFLSTIVVRLCLDYLKSAKTKREHYLGTW
;
A
#
# COMPACT_ATOMS: atom_id res chain seq x y z
N MET A 1 22.38 18.43 9.51
CA MET A 1 21.94 17.53 8.43
C MET A 1 20.79 16.70 8.98
N ASN A 2 19.56 16.99 8.56
CA ASN A 2 18.35 16.44 9.18
C ASN A 2 18.11 15.04 8.62
N MET A 3 18.55 14.01 9.34
CA MET A 3 18.26 12.62 9.04
C MET A 3 16.77 12.41 9.33
N LYS A 4 15.92 12.76 8.36
CA LYS A 4 14.49 12.46 8.43
C LYS A 4 14.36 10.96 8.62
N ASN A 5 13.90 10.55 9.79
CA ASN A 5 13.67 9.15 10.07
C ASN A 5 12.64 8.65 9.03
N PRO A 6 12.91 7.56 8.30
CA PRO A 6 11.96 7.03 7.32
C PRO A 6 10.58 6.80 7.95
N THR A 7 10.54 6.41 9.23
CA THR A 7 9.30 6.24 9.98
C THR A 7 8.51 7.54 10.10
N GLU A 8 9.14 8.64 10.54
CA GLU A 8 8.47 9.96 10.65
C GLU A 8 7.99 10.48 9.29
N THR A 9 8.77 10.24 8.25
CA THR A 9 8.40 10.61 6.88
C THR A 9 7.18 9.83 6.42
N PHE A 10 7.12 8.53 6.71
CA PHE A 10 5.98 7.70 6.36
C PHE A 10 4.72 8.10 7.14
N GLU A 11 4.83 8.28 8.46
CA GLU A 11 3.71 8.66 9.33
C GLU A 11 3.06 9.98 8.90
N THR A 12 3.84 10.93 8.37
CA THR A 12 3.32 12.17 7.77
C THR A 12 2.31 11.91 6.63
N TYR A 13 2.50 10.83 5.86
CA TYR A 13 1.64 10.48 4.72
C TYR A 13 0.65 9.35 5.02
N ARG A 14 0.76 8.66 6.15
CA ARG A 14 -0.08 7.51 6.51
C ARG A 14 -1.59 7.76 6.35
N PRO A 15 -2.16 8.91 6.75
CA PRO A 15 -3.59 9.20 6.53
C PRO A 15 -3.98 9.28 5.04
N LEU A 16 -3.11 9.87 4.21
CA LEU A 16 -3.31 9.95 2.76
C LEU A 16 -3.26 8.56 2.13
N LEU A 17 -2.26 7.75 2.50
CA LEU A 17 -2.06 6.40 1.98
C LEU A 17 -3.24 5.50 2.34
N PHE A 18 -3.70 5.55 3.58
CA PHE A 18 -4.91 4.86 4.03
C PHE A 18 -6.14 5.30 3.24
N SER A 19 -6.34 6.60 3.05
CA SER A 19 -7.48 7.13 2.29
C SER A 19 -7.50 6.64 0.83
N ILE A 20 -6.33 6.51 0.20
CA ILE A 20 -6.20 5.95 -1.16
C ILE A 20 -6.59 4.47 -1.15
N ALA A 21 -5.97 3.68 -0.27
CA ALA A 21 -6.22 2.23 -0.20
C ALA A 21 -7.68 1.92 0.12
N TYR A 22 -8.25 2.61 1.11
CA TYR A 22 -9.64 2.44 1.53
C TYR A 22 -10.62 2.75 0.39
N ARG A 23 -10.38 3.82 -0.39
CA ARG A 23 -11.22 4.14 -1.55
C ARG A 23 -11.12 3.10 -2.67
N MET A 24 -9.98 2.43 -2.82
CA MET A 24 -9.79 1.40 -3.84
C MET A 24 -10.37 0.04 -3.43
N LEU A 25 -10.28 -0.30 -2.14
CA LEU A 25 -10.60 -1.65 -1.64
C LEU A 25 -11.93 -1.73 -0.92
N GLY A 26 -12.46 -0.62 -0.40
CA GLY A 26 -13.72 -0.57 0.36
C GLY A 26 -13.67 -1.28 1.72
N SER A 27 -12.48 -1.73 2.16
CA SER A 27 -12.27 -2.46 3.41
C SER A 27 -11.21 -1.76 4.25
N VAL A 28 -11.51 -1.56 5.54
CA VAL A 28 -10.56 -0.97 6.50
C VAL A 28 -9.36 -1.90 6.70
N MET A 29 -9.63 -3.19 6.95
CA MET A 29 -8.59 -4.19 7.20
C MET A 29 -7.61 -4.27 6.03
N GLU A 30 -8.12 -4.40 4.81
CA GLU A 30 -7.27 -4.49 3.62
C GLU A 30 -6.52 -3.19 3.33
N ALA A 31 -7.14 -2.03 3.65
CA ALA A 31 -6.45 -0.76 3.54
C ALA A 31 -5.29 -0.63 4.53
N GLU A 32 -5.48 -1.08 5.78
CA GLU A 32 -4.40 -1.10 6.78
C GLU A 32 -3.26 -2.02 6.34
N ASP A 33 -3.57 -3.25 5.90
CA ASP A 33 -2.57 -4.23 5.46
C ASP A 33 -1.73 -3.68 4.29
N ILE A 34 -2.35 -3.03 3.31
CA ILE A 34 -1.65 -2.41 2.18
C ILE A 34 -0.74 -1.26 2.64
N VAL A 35 -1.20 -0.44 3.59
CA VAL A 35 -0.39 0.65 4.16
C VAL A 35 0.80 0.08 4.94
N GLN A 36 0.63 -1.01 5.68
CA GLN A 36 1.73 -1.69 6.37
C GLN A 36 2.76 -2.26 5.39
N GLU A 37 2.30 -2.97 4.35
CA GLU A 37 3.17 -3.49 3.30
C GLU A 37 3.94 -2.36 2.58
N ALA A 38 3.28 -1.23 2.34
CA ALA A 38 3.93 -0.04 1.77
C ALA A 38 5.02 0.53 2.71
N TYR A 39 4.78 0.53 4.03
CA TYR A 39 5.78 0.93 5.02
C TYR A 39 7.02 0.03 4.99
N LEU A 40 6.84 -1.30 4.96
CA LEU A 40 7.95 -2.26 4.91
C LEU A 40 8.83 -2.04 3.66
N ARG A 41 8.19 -1.77 2.50
CA ARG A 41 8.90 -1.46 1.25
C ARG A 41 9.58 -0.09 1.27
N PHE A 42 9.06 0.86 2.03
CA PHE A 42 9.66 2.19 2.18
C PHE A 42 10.83 2.20 3.16
N HIS A 43 10.71 1.51 4.29
CA HIS A 43 11.71 1.49 5.35
C HIS A 43 13.06 0.93 4.89
N THR A 44 13.06 0.05 3.89
CA THR A 44 14.27 -0.54 3.31
C THR A 44 14.92 0.31 2.21
N ARG A 45 14.33 1.45 1.84
CA ARG A 45 14.81 2.29 0.73
C ARG A 45 15.58 3.51 1.23
N GLN A 46 16.68 3.81 0.55
CA GLN A 46 17.48 5.02 0.74
C GLN A 46 17.27 5.99 -0.44
N ASP A 47 17.58 7.27 -0.24
CA ASP A 47 17.61 8.32 -1.28
C ASP A 47 16.31 8.57 -2.07
N ILE A 48 15.15 8.41 -1.43
CA ILE A 48 13.87 8.75 -2.06
C ILE A 48 13.72 10.26 -2.18
N LYS A 49 13.86 10.79 -3.40
CA LYS A 49 13.73 12.23 -3.70
C LYS A 49 12.33 12.80 -3.41
N SER A 50 11.28 12.01 -3.63
CA SER A 50 9.89 12.41 -3.40
C SER A 50 9.09 11.32 -2.69
N PRO A 51 9.10 11.30 -1.34
CA PRO A 51 8.42 10.28 -0.55
C PRO A 51 6.92 10.18 -0.84
N ARG A 52 6.23 11.32 -0.99
CA ARG A 52 4.79 11.35 -1.28
C ARG A 52 4.45 10.63 -2.59
N ALA A 53 5.16 10.96 -3.67
CA ALA A 53 4.90 10.38 -4.99
C ALA A 53 5.23 8.89 -5.01
N PHE A 54 6.36 8.51 -4.40
CA PHE A 54 6.77 7.13 -4.27
C PHE A 54 5.75 6.29 -3.50
N LEU A 55 5.36 6.72 -2.30
CA LEU A 55 4.43 6.01 -1.44
C LEU A 55 3.04 5.89 -2.07
N SER A 56 2.52 6.96 -2.67
CA SER A 56 1.22 6.92 -3.35
C SER A 56 1.24 5.92 -4.51
N THR A 57 2.34 5.86 -5.27
CA THR A 57 2.52 4.89 -6.35
C THR A 57 2.55 3.45 -5.84
N ILE A 58 3.29 3.19 -4.76
CA ILE A 58 3.37 1.85 -4.15
C ILE A 58 1.99 1.39 -3.68
N VAL A 59 1.26 2.23 -2.94
CA VAL A 59 -0.07 1.87 -2.42
C VAL A 59 -1.04 1.55 -3.56
N VAL A 60 -1.07 2.36 -4.61
CA VAL A 60 -1.94 2.10 -5.78
C VAL A 60 -1.59 0.76 -6.43
N ARG A 61 -0.30 0.45 -6.62
CA ARG A 61 0.14 -0.82 -7.21
C ARG A 61 -0.26 -2.01 -6.34
N LEU A 62 -0.01 -1.94 -5.04
CA LEU A 62 -0.41 -2.98 -4.09
C LEU A 62 -1.93 -3.23 -4.11
N CYS A 63 -2.74 -2.17 -4.15
CA CYS A 63 -4.20 -2.31 -4.26
C CYS A 63 -4.61 -3.01 -5.57
N LEU A 64 -4.00 -2.65 -6.69
CA LEU A 64 -4.29 -3.29 -7.99
C LEU A 64 -3.91 -4.78 -7.99
N ASP A 65 -2.78 -5.13 -7.39
CA ASP A 65 -2.31 -6.52 -7.28
C ASP A 65 -3.20 -7.35 -6.34
N TYR A 66 -3.67 -6.74 -5.25
CA TYR A 66 -4.66 -7.33 -4.36
C TYR A 66 -5.97 -7.63 -5.10
N LEU A 67 -6.52 -6.64 -5.81
CA LEU A 67 -7.78 -6.80 -6.56
C LEU A 67 -7.68 -7.86 -7.67
N LYS A 68 -6.54 -7.92 -8.37
CA LYS A 68 -6.27 -8.97 -9.36
C LYS A 68 -6.25 -10.36 -8.69
N SER A 69 -5.51 -10.50 -7.59
CA SER A 69 -5.42 -11.76 -6.84
C SER A 69 -6.78 -12.21 -6.32
N ALA A 70 -7.59 -11.29 -5.80
CA ALA A 70 -8.95 -11.58 -5.35
C ALA A 70 -9.87 -12.05 -6.49
N LYS A 71 -9.74 -11.45 -7.68
CA LYS A 71 -10.46 -11.88 -8.88
C LYS A 71 -10.04 -13.29 -9.31
N THR A 72 -8.74 -13.57 -9.40
CA THR A 72 -8.23 -14.89 -9.74
C THR A 72 -8.68 -15.97 -8.76
N LYS A 73 -8.71 -15.68 -7.45
CA LYS A 73 -9.26 -16.61 -6.44
C LYS A 73 -10.74 -16.95 -6.69
N ARG A 74 -11.57 -15.97 -7.07
CA ARG A 74 -12.99 -16.23 -7.42
C ARG A 74 -13.13 -17.06 -8.70
N GLU A 75 -12.31 -16.80 -9.70
CA GLU A 75 -12.31 -17.56 -10.96
C GLU A 75 -11.90 -19.02 -10.74
N HIS A 76 -10.92 -19.28 -9.87
CA HIS A 76 -10.52 -20.64 -9.49
C HIS A 76 -11.58 -21.37 -8.64
N TYR A 77 -12.41 -20.65 -7.85
CA TYR A 77 -13.44 -21.26 -6.99
C TYR A 77 -14.71 -21.68 -7.75
N LEU A 78 -14.82 -21.40 -9.05
CA LEU A 78 -15.96 -21.83 -9.88
C LEU A 78 -15.86 -23.28 -10.39
N GLY A 79 -14.86 -24.06 -9.96
CA GLY A 79 -14.73 -25.46 -10.32
C GLY A 79 -14.22 -26.32 -9.16
N THR A 80 -15.14 -26.96 -8.43
CA THR A 80 -15.03 -28.33 -7.87
C THR A 80 -16.31 -28.62 -7.08
N TRP A 81 -17.34 -29.09 -7.77
CA TRP A 81 -18.34 -29.99 -7.22
C TRP A 81 -18.08 -31.37 -7.80
#